data_AF-A0A933BZ26-F1
#
_entry.id   AF-A0A933BZ26-F1
#
_cell.length_a   1.000
_cell.length_b   1.000
_cell.length_c   1.000
_cell.angle_alpha   90.00
_cell.angle_beta   90.00
_cell.angle_gamma   90.00
#
_symmetry.space_group_name_H-M   'P 1'
#
loop_
_entity.id
_entity.type
_entity.pdbx_description
1 polymer ?
#
loop_
_entity_poly.entity_id
_entity_poly.type
_entity_poly.pdbx_seq_one_letter_code
_entity_poly.pdbx_strand_id
1 'polypeptide(L)'
;MNVQCPHCQAVFRVDPERIPPGGVRARCSRCGGVFPIGRTERPAGVAPGDGAAPAAPPTPAPSPAAVSASDALAHAAAAVAAPPPPAPAPGPTPVAARPAASPFRAAAPDPHTRAQRIARALVSDMVAYHPDKRERSLAAGTLRQDFRDEILKSWEEYVGQVGTELAKSTPYFRDALNDILAKGQKLF
;
A
#
# COMPACT_ATOMS: atom_id res chain seq x y z
N MET A 1 18.98 14.58 12.19
CA MET A 1 17.63 15.08 12.57
C MET A 1 16.70 13.90 12.82
N ASN A 2 15.55 14.12 13.47
CA ASN A 2 14.53 13.08 13.65
C ASN A 2 13.38 13.30 12.68
N VAL A 3 12.81 12.23 12.14
CA VAL A 3 11.67 12.28 11.22
C VAL A 3 10.64 11.23 11.62
N GLN A 4 9.37 11.62 11.70
CA GLN A 4 8.27 10.74 12.08
C GLN A 4 7.48 10.29 10.85
N CYS A 5 7.13 8.99 10.78
CA CYS A 5 6.32 8.48 9.69
C CYS A 5 4.83 8.84 9.89
N PRO A 6 4.15 9.48 8.92
CA PRO A 6 2.75 9.90 9.07
C PRO A 6 1.76 8.73 9.12
N HIS A 7 2.15 7.52 8.71
CA HIS A 7 1.25 6.36 8.65
C HIS A 7 1.26 5.49 9.91
N CYS A 8 2.36 5.49 10.68
CA CYS A 8 2.53 4.60 11.83
C CYS A 8 3.29 5.24 13.01
N GLN A 9 3.51 6.57 12.98
CA GLN A 9 4.12 7.39 14.02
C GLN A 9 5.54 6.99 14.49
N ALA A 10 6.16 5.99 13.85
CA ALA A 10 7.52 5.57 14.12
C ALA A 10 8.52 6.70 13.83
N VAL A 11 9.47 6.91 14.75
CA VAL A 11 10.48 7.97 14.69
C VAL A 11 11.82 7.39 14.22
N PHE A 12 12.40 7.99 13.19
CA PHE A 12 13.67 7.60 12.60
C PHE A 12 14.71 8.71 12.79
N ARG A 13 15.96 8.34 13.09
CA ARG A 13 17.10 9.26 13.02
C ARG A 13 17.64 9.24 11.59
N VAL A 14 17.81 10.42 11.00
CA VAL A 14 18.28 10.60 9.62
C VAL A 14 19.35 11.69 9.59
N ASP A 15 20.49 11.41 8.96
CA ASP A 15 21.58 12.39 8.82
C ASP A 15 21.15 13.50 7.84
N PRO A 16 21.31 14.80 8.19
CA PRO A 16 20.84 15.89 7.34
C PRO A 16 21.59 15.96 6.01
N GLU A 17 22.85 15.55 5.98
CA GLU A 17 23.70 15.53 4.78
C GLU A 17 23.27 14.49 3.73
N ARG A 18 22.51 13.46 4.14
CA ARG A 18 21.93 12.46 3.23
C ARG A 18 20.65 12.95 2.52
N ILE A 19 20.19 14.17 2.83
CA ILE A 19 18.94 14.73 2.31
C ILE A 19 19.28 15.87 1.34
N PRO A 20 19.13 15.68 0.01
CA PRO A 20 19.36 16.75 -0.95
C PRO A 20 18.33 17.89 -0.77
N PRO A 21 18.61 19.11 -1.24
CA PRO A 21 17.73 20.27 -1.04
C PRO A 21 16.33 20.07 -1.63
N GLY A 22 16.19 19.35 -2.75
CA GLY A 22 14.90 18.96 -3.34
C GLY A 22 14.13 17.87 -2.57
N GLY A 23 14.67 17.38 -1.45
CA GLY A 23 14.12 16.28 -0.66
C GLY A 23 14.31 14.89 -1.27
N VAL A 24 13.92 13.88 -0.51
CA VAL A 24 13.99 12.45 -0.88
C VAL A 24 12.71 11.73 -0.49
N ARG A 25 12.26 10.73 -1.27
CA ARG A 25 11.15 9.86 -0.85
C ARG A 25 11.68 8.72 0.02
N ALA A 26 11.41 8.77 1.31
CA ALA A 26 11.80 7.73 2.25
C ALA A 26 10.69 6.67 2.39
N ARG A 27 11.10 5.40 2.54
CA ARG A 27 10.20 4.28 2.86
C ARG A 27 10.31 3.93 4.34
N CYS A 28 9.19 3.90 5.05
CA CYS A 28 9.15 3.43 6.43
C CYS A 28 9.43 1.93 6.50
N SER A 29 10.39 1.50 7.34
CA SER A 29 10.64 0.07 7.57
C SER A 29 9.51 -0.63 8.33
N ARG A 30 8.80 0.08 9.23
CA ARG A 30 7.75 -0.49 10.10
C ARG A 30 6.39 -0.69 9.41
N CYS A 31 6.06 0.10 8.39
CA CYS A 31 4.76 0.00 7.70
C CYS A 31 4.83 0.02 6.16
N GLY A 32 6.02 0.15 5.56
CA GLY A 32 6.20 0.22 4.11
C GLY A 32 5.76 1.52 3.43
N GLY A 33 5.04 2.41 4.13
CA GLY A 33 4.57 3.70 3.58
C GLY A 33 5.70 4.61 3.13
N VAL A 34 5.49 5.30 2.00
CA VAL A 34 6.50 6.16 1.35
C VAL A 34 6.09 7.62 1.47
N PHE A 35 6.95 8.46 2.02
CA PHE A 35 6.68 9.86 2.33
C PHE A 35 7.89 10.75 1.98
N PRO A 36 7.68 12.04 1.63
CA PRO A 36 8.78 12.96 1.37
C PRO A 36 9.49 13.35 2.68
N ILE A 37 10.82 13.41 2.63
CA ILE A 37 11.68 14.03 3.64
C ILE A 37 12.47 15.13 2.95
N GLY A 38 12.26 16.37 3.37
CA GLY A 38 12.96 17.55 2.88
C GLY A 38 12.67 18.72 3.82
N ARG A 39 13.19 19.91 3.50
CA ARG A 39 12.69 21.13 4.15
C ARG A 39 11.32 21.44 3.57
N THR A 40 10.28 21.37 4.39
CA THR A 40 8.96 21.89 4.00
C THR A 40 9.04 23.40 3.95
N GLU A 41 9.46 23.92 2.81
CA GLU A 41 9.25 25.32 2.44
C GLU A 41 7.74 25.51 2.25
N ARG A 42 7.10 25.90 3.36
CA ARG A 42 5.73 26.38 3.42
C ARG A 42 5.53 27.37 2.27
N PRO A 43 4.52 27.20 1.38
CA PRO A 43 4.26 28.17 0.32
C PRO A 43 3.86 29.51 0.96
N ALA A 44 4.84 30.41 1.05
CA ALA A 44 4.69 31.71 1.66
C ALA A 44 4.15 32.70 0.61
N GLY A 45 2.83 32.89 0.64
CA GLY A 45 2.14 34.04 0.04
C GLY A 45 2.35 34.26 -1.46
N VAL A 46 1.46 33.69 -2.29
CA VAL A 46 1.11 34.28 -3.59
C VAL A 46 -0.30 34.85 -3.50
N ALA A 47 -0.38 36.17 -3.35
CA ALA A 47 -1.60 36.93 -3.65
C ALA A 47 -1.77 36.99 -5.18
N PRO A 48 -3.00 37.18 -5.70
CA PRO A 48 -3.20 37.33 -7.13
C PRO A 48 -2.54 38.63 -7.63
N GLY A 49 -1.80 38.53 -8.74
CA GLY A 49 -1.22 39.66 -9.43
C GLY A 49 -1.22 39.41 -10.93
N ASP A 50 -2.05 40.17 -11.65
CA ASP A 50 -2.10 40.18 -13.11
C ASP A 50 -0.83 40.82 -13.69
N GLY A 51 -0.26 40.25 -14.77
CA GLY A 51 0.74 40.95 -15.59
C GLY A 51 1.75 40.10 -16.34
N ALA A 52 1.69 40.19 -17.67
CA ALA A 52 2.79 40.04 -18.65
C ALA A 52 3.61 38.72 -18.72
N ALA A 53 3.53 38.07 -19.89
CA ALA A 53 4.61 37.26 -20.47
C ALA A 53 5.62 38.18 -21.21
N PRO A 54 6.84 37.74 -21.65
CA PRO A 54 6.94 36.80 -22.80
C PRO A 54 8.21 35.88 -22.87
N ALA A 55 8.28 35.12 -23.98
CA ALA A 55 9.49 34.73 -24.73
C ALA A 55 10.46 33.62 -24.25
N ALA A 56 10.18 32.40 -24.74
CA ALA A 56 11.04 31.58 -25.63
C ALA A 56 12.42 30.99 -25.18
N PRO A 57 12.90 29.88 -25.81
CA PRO A 57 13.99 29.05 -25.28
C PRO A 57 15.29 29.02 -26.13
N PRO A 58 16.40 28.45 -25.59
CA PRO A 58 17.53 27.96 -26.36
C PRO A 58 17.46 26.44 -26.63
N THR A 59 17.56 26.05 -27.91
CA THR A 59 17.83 24.66 -28.33
C THR A 59 19.31 24.30 -28.17
N PRO A 60 19.63 23.00 -28.05
CA PRO A 60 20.82 22.46 -28.69
C PRO A 60 20.53 21.26 -29.61
N ALA A 61 21.15 21.27 -30.78
CA ALA A 61 21.49 20.09 -31.57
C ALA A 61 22.99 20.19 -31.91
N PRO A 62 23.70 19.06 -32.04
CA PRO A 62 24.11 18.69 -33.39
C PRO A 62 24.05 17.19 -33.70
N SER A 63 24.30 16.88 -34.97
CA SER A 63 24.41 15.55 -35.62
C SER A 63 25.33 15.74 -36.86
N PRO A 64 25.75 14.73 -37.65
CA PRO A 64 25.38 13.30 -37.64
C PRO A 64 26.58 12.33 -37.86
N ALA A 65 26.27 11.12 -38.35
CA ALA A 65 27.12 10.13 -39.06
C ALA A 65 27.99 9.14 -38.24
N ALA A 66 28.18 7.86 -38.65
CA ALA A 66 27.43 6.99 -39.59
C ALA A 66 27.91 5.51 -39.53
N VAL A 67 27.02 4.54 -39.85
CA VAL A 67 27.23 3.17 -40.45
C VAL A 67 28.21 2.15 -39.80
N SER A 68 28.11 0.81 -39.93
CA SER A 68 27.06 -0.14 -40.43
C SER A 68 27.39 -1.61 -40.06
N ALA A 69 26.35 -2.48 -40.01
CA ALA A 69 26.33 -3.94 -40.32
C ALA A 69 27.22 -4.93 -39.49
N SER A 70 27.01 -6.26 -39.47
CA SER A 70 25.98 -7.15 -40.06
C SER A 70 25.84 -8.47 -39.26
N ASP A 71 24.73 -9.22 -39.45
CA ASP A 71 24.57 -10.70 -39.33
C ASP A 71 24.89 -11.43 -37.99
N ALA A 72 24.24 -12.52 -37.54
CA ALA A 72 23.08 -13.34 -37.95
C ALA A 72 22.63 -14.20 -36.71
N LEU A 73 21.70 -15.19 -36.68
CA LEU A 73 20.71 -15.81 -37.60
C LEU A 73 19.68 -16.62 -36.74
N ALA A 74 18.40 -16.68 -37.13
CA ALA A 74 17.35 -17.66 -36.73
C ALA A 74 17.02 -17.88 -35.22
N HIS A 75 15.75 -17.91 -34.80
CA HIS A 75 14.81 -18.98 -35.17
C HIS A 75 13.31 -18.61 -35.17
N ALA A 76 12.55 -19.44 -35.90
CA ALA A 76 11.10 -19.58 -35.99
C ALA A 76 10.32 -19.28 -34.67
N ALA A 77 9.23 -18.50 -34.65
CA ALA A 77 7.99 -18.49 -35.46
C ALA A 77 6.87 -19.39 -34.90
N ALA A 78 5.83 -18.75 -34.36
CA ALA A 78 4.50 -19.29 -34.12
C ALA A 78 3.49 -18.13 -34.25
N ALA A 79 2.50 -18.27 -35.14
CA ALA A 79 1.52 -17.22 -35.42
C ALA A 79 0.12 -17.60 -34.94
N VAL A 80 -0.64 -16.62 -34.46
CA VAL A 80 -2.11 -16.71 -34.31
C VAL A 80 -2.73 -15.38 -34.73
N ALA A 81 -3.82 -15.43 -35.47
CA ALA A 81 -4.36 -14.26 -36.17
C ALA A 81 -5.21 -13.33 -35.28
N ALA A 82 -5.23 -12.05 -35.61
CA ALA A 82 -6.14 -11.08 -35.00
C ALA A 82 -7.57 -11.20 -35.55
N PRO A 83 -8.62 -11.04 -34.72
CA PRO A 83 -10.01 -11.01 -35.19
C PRO A 83 -10.33 -9.67 -35.91
N PRO A 84 -11.30 -9.67 -36.86
CA PRO A 84 -11.72 -8.45 -37.55
C PRO A 84 -12.58 -7.54 -36.66
N PRO A 85 -12.62 -6.21 -36.92
CA PRO A 85 -13.45 -5.28 -36.18
C PRO A 85 -14.94 -5.38 -36.60
N PRO A 86 -15.91 -5.34 -35.65
CA PRO A 86 -17.32 -5.22 -35.97
C PRO A 86 -17.69 -3.78 -36.40
N ALA A 87 -18.70 -3.64 -37.26
CA ALA A 87 -19.17 -2.36 -37.77
C ALA A 87 -20.08 -1.59 -36.76
N PRO A 88 -20.17 -0.25 -36.85
CA PRO A 88 -20.88 0.57 -35.86
C PRO A 88 -22.32 0.95 -36.25
N ALA A 89 -23.29 0.73 -35.35
CA ALA A 89 -24.59 1.44 -35.19
C ALA A 89 -25.42 0.77 -34.06
N PRO A 90 -26.44 1.42 -33.46
CA PRO A 90 -26.86 2.83 -33.56
C PRO A 90 -26.92 3.58 -32.20
N GLY A 91 -27.07 4.91 -32.27
CA GLY A 91 -27.83 5.80 -31.37
C GLY A 91 -27.81 5.61 -29.83
N PRO A 92 -27.19 6.53 -29.05
CA PRO A 92 -27.34 6.54 -27.59
C PRO A 92 -28.72 7.07 -27.16
N THR A 93 -29.48 6.27 -26.41
CA THR A 93 -30.66 6.75 -25.67
C THR A 93 -30.24 7.38 -24.33
N PRO A 94 -30.89 8.47 -23.87
CA PRO A 94 -30.44 9.23 -22.70
C PRO A 94 -30.88 8.58 -21.38
N VAL A 95 -30.13 7.57 -20.93
CA VAL A 95 -30.36 6.95 -19.60
C VAL A 95 -29.69 7.80 -18.51
N ALA A 96 -30.53 8.48 -17.73
CA ALA A 96 -30.31 9.10 -16.42
C ALA A 96 -28.85 9.34 -15.96
N ALA A 97 -28.47 10.61 -15.81
CA ALA A 97 -27.18 11.03 -15.30
C ALA A 97 -26.94 10.59 -13.83
N ARG A 98 -26.35 9.40 -13.65
CA ARG A 98 -25.67 9.04 -12.40
C ARG A 98 -24.48 9.99 -12.24
N PRO A 99 -24.26 10.62 -11.07
CA PRO A 99 -23.05 11.41 -10.85
C PRO A 99 -21.83 10.50 -11.00
N ALA A 100 -20.93 10.85 -11.90
CA ALA A 100 -19.69 10.11 -12.14
C ALA A 100 -18.75 10.27 -10.95
N ALA A 101 -18.89 9.39 -9.95
CA ALA A 101 -18.02 9.33 -8.79
C ALA A 101 -16.57 9.14 -9.25
N SER A 102 -15.75 10.18 -9.08
CA SER A 102 -14.41 10.23 -9.66
C SER A 102 -13.54 9.10 -9.09
N PRO A 103 -12.86 8.27 -9.90
CA PRO A 103 -12.06 7.14 -9.42
C PRO A 103 -10.82 7.55 -8.60
N PHE A 104 -10.57 8.87 -8.46
CA PHE A 104 -9.49 9.45 -7.68
C PHE A 104 -9.91 9.97 -6.30
N ARG A 105 -11.19 9.85 -5.90
CA ARG A 105 -11.57 10.01 -4.49
C ARG A 105 -11.24 8.73 -3.73
N ALA A 106 -9.96 8.60 -3.35
CA ALA A 106 -9.53 7.57 -2.41
C ALA A 106 -10.29 7.73 -1.09
N ALA A 107 -11.27 6.86 -0.85
CA ALA A 107 -11.97 6.80 0.43
C ALA A 107 -10.95 6.55 1.55
N ALA A 108 -11.14 7.21 2.69
CA ALA A 108 -10.37 6.87 3.90
C ALA A 108 -10.61 5.38 4.19
N PRO A 109 -9.56 4.58 4.43
CA PRO A 109 -9.69 3.12 4.49
C PRO A 109 -10.66 2.73 5.61
N ASP A 110 -11.72 1.99 5.25
CA ASP A 110 -12.83 1.64 6.14
C ASP A 110 -12.34 1.17 7.51
N PRO A 111 -12.98 1.60 8.61
CA PRO A 111 -12.56 1.22 9.96
C PRO A 111 -12.59 -0.30 10.14
N HIS A 112 -13.53 -0.99 9.49
CA HIS A 112 -13.60 -2.45 9.40
C HIS A 112 -12.39 -3.06 8.68
N THR A 113 -11.97 -2.51 7.53
CA THR A 113 -10.78 -2.95 6.79
C THR A 113 -9.49 -2.66 7.56
N ARG A 114 -9.42 -1.55 8.30
CA ARG A 114 -8.31 -1.25 9.24
C ARG A 114 -8.28 -2.28 10.38
N ALA A 115 -9.42 -2.57 11.01
CA ALA A 115 -9.54 -3.55 12.09
C ALA A 115 -9.09 -4.95 11.63
N GLN A 116 -9.59 -5.46 10.51
CA GLN A 116 -9.17 -6.74 9.93
C GLN A 116 -7.66 -6.84 9.68
N ARG A 117 -7.03 -5.75 9.22
CA ARG A 117 -5.57 -5.70 9.01
C ARG A 117 -4.80 -5.75 10.33
N ILE A 118 -5.24 -5.03 11.37
CA ILE A 118 -4.60 -5.04 12.69
C ILE A 118 -4.75 -6.42 13.35
N ALA A 119 -5.95 -7.00 13.32
CA ALA A 119 -6.21 -8.36 13.81
C ALA A 119 -5.28 -9.39 13.14
N ARG A 120 -5.22 -9.41 11.80
CA ARG A 120 -4.35 -10.35 11.07
C ARG A 120 -2.86 -10.09 11.30
N ALA A 121 -2.43 -8.84 11.48
CA ALA A 121 -1.05 -8.52 11.83
C ALA A 121 -0.66 -9.06 13.21
N LEU A 122 -1.46 -8.80 14.25
CA LEU A 122 -1.20 -9.24 15.63
C LEU A 122 -1.19 -10.77 15.74
N VAL A 123 -2.13 -11.48 15.09
CA VAL A 123 -2.11 -12.95 15.10
C VAL A 123 -0.93 -13.51 14.29
N SER A 124 -0.53 -12.87 13.19
CA SER A 124 0.68 -13.27 12.45
C SER A 124 1.96 -13.05 13.26
N ASP A 125 2.01 -12.04 14.13
CA ASP A 125 3.13 -11.74 15.01
C ASP A 125 3.32 -12.83 16.08
N MET A 126 2.23 -13.22 16.76
CA MET A 126 2.23 -14.36 17.69
C MET A 126 2.77 -15.65 17.05
N VAL A 127 2.41 -15.92 15.78
CA VAL A 127 2.86 -17.10 15.05
C VAL A 127 4.34 -16.99 14.63
N ALA A 128 4.82 -15.80 14.29
CA ALA A 128 6.21 -15.56 13.94
C ALA A 128 7.16 -15.72 15.15
N TYR A 129 6.73 -15.31 16.35
CA TYR A 129 7.52 -15.45 17.58
C TYR A 129 7.40 -16.82 18.25
N HIS A 130 6.35 -17.61 17.98
CA HIS A 130 6.11 -18.90 18.64
C HIS A 130 5.77 -20.06 17.68
N PRO A 131 6.58 -20.32 16.62
CA PRO A 131 6.29 -21.38 15.65
C PRO A 131 6.27 -22.78 16.27
N ASP A 132 7.27 -23.15 17.08
CA ASP A 132 7.37 -24.46 17.74
C ASP A 132 6.24 -24.68 18.75
N LYS A 133 5.80 -23.61 19.44
CA LYS A 133 4.65 -23.65 20.35
C LYS A 133 3.41 -24.00 19.54
N ARG A 134 3.15 -23.29 18.43
CA ARG A 134 2.00 -23.52 17.55
C ARG A 134 1.98 -24.93 16.98
N GLU A 135 3.10 -25.45 16.48
CA GLU A 135 3.15 -26.80 15.89
C GLU A 135 2.79 -27.87 16.94
N ARG A 136 3.37 -27.75 18.15
CA ARG A 136 3.07 -28.63 19.29
C ARG A 136 1.60 -28.54 19.73
N SER A 137 1.07 -27.33 19.87
CA SER A 137 -0.30 -27.07 20.33
C SER A 137 -1.37 -27.43 19.29
N LEU A 138 -1.02 -27.46 18.01
CA LEU A 138 -1.86 -28.04 16.95
C LEU A 138 -1.87 -29.58 17.05
N ALA A 139 -0.70 -30.21 17.20
CA ALA A 139 -0.59 -31.67 17.33
C ALA A 139 -1.28 -32.21 18.60
N ALA A 140 -1.24 -31.46 19.71
CA ALA A 140 -1.91 -31.81 20.97
C ALA A 140 -3.36 -31.31 21.09
N GLY A 141 -3.85 -30.48 20.15
CA GLY A 141 -5.17 -29.84 20.23
C GLY A 141 -5.32 -28.76 21.32
N THR A 142 -4.25 -28.46 22.07
CA THR A 142 -4.20 -27.56 23.24
C THR A 142 -4.06 -26.07 22.88
N LEU A 143 -4.11 -25.71 21.59
CA LEU A 143 -3.94 -24.35 21.04
C LEU A 143 -4.65 -23.22 21.81
N ARG A 144 -5.87 -23.45 22.31
CA ARG A 144 -6.63 -22.48 23.13
C ARG A 144 -6.06 -22.20 24.53
N GLN A 145 -5.32 -23.15 25.09
CA GLN A 145 -4.70 -23.06 26.41
C GLN A 145 -3.28 -22.55 26.27
N ASP A 146 -2.51 -23.13 25.34
CA ASP A 146 -1.09 -22.77 25.16
C ASP A 146 -0.88 -21.34 24.66
N PHE A 147 -1.79 -20.77 23.87
CA PHE A 147 -1.70 -19.38 23.39
C PHE A 147 -2.55 -18.39 24.20
N ARG A 148 -3.09 -18.80 25.35
CA ARG A 148 -4.10 -18.00 26.07
C ARG A 148 -3.58 -16.62 26.47
N ASP A 149 -2.37 -16.54 27.00
CA ASP A 149 -1.77 -15.30 27.47
C ASP A 149 -1.30 -14.39 26.33
N GLU A 150 -0.82 -14.96 25.22
CA GLU A 150 -0.49 -14.21 24.00
C GLU A 150 -1.75 -13.65 23.32
N ILE A 151 -2.84 -14.42 23.29
CA ILE A 151 -4.14 -14.02 22.75
C ILE A 151 -4.75 -12.88 23.56
N LEU A 152 -4.68 -12.94 24.91
CA LEU A 152 -5.18 -11.87 25.78
C LEU A 152 -4.43 -10.55 25.55
N LYS A 153 -3.08 -10.57 25.57
CA LYS A 153 -2.25 -9.38 25.29
C LYS A 153 -2.52 -8.80 23.91
N SER A 154 -2.64 -9.67 22.90
CA SER A 154 -2.94 -9.28 21.51
C SER A 154 -4.36 -8.71 21.37
N TRP A 155 -5.31 -9.15 22.18
CA TRP A 155 -6.66 -8.59 22.23
C TRP A 155 -6.70 -7.22 22.89
N GLU A 156 -5.93 -7.00 23.97
CA GLU A 156 -5.80 -5.68 24.62
C GLU A 156 -5.18 -4.65 23.66
N GLU A 157 -4.11 -5.02 22.93
CA GLU A 157 -3.51 -4.20 21.88
C GLU A 157 -4.48 -3.93 20.71
N TYR A 158 -5.23 -4.95 20.27
CA TYR A 158 -6.27 -4.80 19.25
C TYR A 158 -7.36 -3.80 19.69
N VAL A 159 -7.88 -3.93 20.91
CA VAL A 159 -8.86 -3.00 21.51
C VAL A 159 -8.26 -1.59 21.61
N GLY A 160 -7.00 -1.44 21.99
CA GLY A 160 -6.31 -0.15 22.06
C GLY A 160 -6.17 0.56 20.71
N GLN A 161 -5.88 -0.16 19.63
CA GLN A 161 -5.72 0.43 18.29
C GLN A 161 -7.04 0.67 17.54
N VAL A 162 -8.06 -0.15 17.80
CA VAL A 162 -9.32 -0.23 17.01
C VAL A 162 -10.52 0.38 17.75
N GLY A 163 -10.47 0.43 19.08
CA GLY A 163 -11.53 0.92 19.95
C GLY A 163 -12.50 -0.19 20.40
N THR A 164 -12.91 -0.12 21.67
CA THR A 164 -13.73 -1.13 22.37
C THR A 164 -15.00 -1.52 21.61
N GLU A 165 -15.72 -0.56 21.04
CA GLU A 165 -16.98 -0.80 20.34
C GLU A 165 -16.78 -1.66 19.09
N LEU A 166 -15.85 -1.27 18.21
CA LEU A 166 -15.57 -1.99 16.97
C LEU A 166 -14.88 -3.33 17.25
N ALA A 167 -14.06 -3.42 18.30
CA ALA A 167 -13.46 -4.68 18.72
C ALA A 167 -14.50 -5.69 19.23
N LYS A 168 -15.44 -5.27 20.10
CA LYS A 168 -16.48 -6.17 20.66
C LYS A 168 -17.59 -6.52 19.66
N SER A 169 -17.91 -5.62 18.73
CA SER A 169 -18.99 -5.83 17.74
C SER A 169 -18.58 -6.61 16.50
N THR A 170 -17.28 -6.85 16.28
CA THR A 170 -16.80 -7.53 15.06
C THR A 170 -16.02 -8.82 15.34
N PRO A 171 -16.21 -9.87 14.54
CA PRO A 171 -15.54 -11.16 14.76
C PRO A 171 -14.07 -11.19 14.28
N TYR A 172 -13.56 -10.11 13.70
CA TYR A 172 -12.32 -10.11 12.90
C TYR A 172 -11.08 -10.64 13.63
N PHE A 173 -10.97 -10.43 14.94
CA PHE A 173 -9.86 -10.97 15.73
C PHE A 173 -9.96 -12.49 15.91
N ARG A 174 -11.14 -13.00 16.27
CA ARG A 174 -11.43 -14.44 16.37
C ARG A 174 -11.29 -15.14 15.01
N ASP A 175 -11.78 -14.50 13.94
CA ASP A 175 -11.66 -15.04 12.60
C ASP A 175 -10.18 -15.06 12.14
N ALA A 176 -9.36 -14.06 12.53
CA ALA A 176 -7.91 -14.11 12.33
C ALA A 176 -7.20 -15.20 13.16
N LEU A 177 -7.65 -15.50 14.39
CA LEU A 177 -7.16 -16.64 15.17
C LEU A 177 -7.45 -17.98 14.47
N ASN A 178 -8.67 -18.14 13.94
CA ASN A 178 -9.05 -19.34 13.20
C ASN A 178 -8.29 -19.48 11.87
N ASP A 179 -8.20 -18.41 11.06
CA ASP A 179 -7.42 -18.37 9.81
C ASP A 179 -5.93 -18.69 10.05
N ILE A 180 -5.28 -17.91 10.92
CA ILE A 180 -3.82 -17.83 11.01
C ILE A 180 -3.28 -18.76 12.09
N LEU A 181 -3.70 -18.62 13.34
CA LEU A 181 -3.16 -19.43 14.43
C LEU A 181 -3.54 -20.91 14.25
N ALA A 182 -4.82 -21.18 14.00
CA ALA A 182 -5.39 -22.53 13.84
C ALA A 182 -5.35 -23.11 12.42
N LYS A 183 -4.54 -22.56 11.49
CA LYS A 183 -4.39 -23.03 10.09
C LYS A 183 -5.74 -23.20 9.34
N GLY A 184 -6.74 -22.35 9.63
CA GLY A 184 -8.08 -22.39 9.04
C GLY A 184 -9.14 -23.17 9.84
N GLN A 185 -8.77 -23.81 10.96
CA GLN A 185 -9.71 -24.54 11.80
C GLN A 185 -10.52 -23.58 12.71
N LYS A 186 -11.84 -23.79 12.81
CA LYS A 186 -12.70 -23.04 13.73
C LYS A 186 -12.60 -23.59 15.15
N LEU A 187 -11.56 -23.16 15.87
CA LEU A 187 -11.30 -23.54 17.27
C LEU A 187 -11.65 -22.43 18.28
N PHE A 188 -11.73 -21.17 17.83
CA PHE A 188 -12.02 -19.98 18.63
C PHE A 188 -13.37 -19.36 18.25
#